data_AF-A0A7W0J1Y5-F1
#
_entry.id   AF-A0A7W0J1Y5-F1
#
_cell.length_a   1.000
_cell.length_b   1.000
_cell.length_c   1.000
_cell.angle_alpha   90.00
_cell.angle_beta   90.00
_cell.angle_gamma   90.00
#
_symmetry.space_group_name_H-M   'P 1'
#
loop_
_entity.id
_entity.type
_entity.pdbx_description
1 polymer ?
#
loop_
_entity_poly.entity_id
_entity_poly.type
_entity_poly.pdbx_seq_one_letter_code
_entity_poly.pdbx_strand_id
1 'polypeptide(L)' 'MKTDFLKQIKDYFKDRGEVSAVYLFGSTAIGSETASSDIDIAILLKRGVNPYKPDIQLKIMSDLELLLKQSLYLHRS' A
#
# COMPACT_ATOMS: atom_id res chain seq x y z
N MET A 1 -13.19 -10.11 -0.59
CA MET A 1 -11.79 -10.29 -1.02
C MET A 1 -11.14 -8.99 -1.52
N LYS A 2 -11.57 -8.36 -2.64
CA LYS A 2 -10.93 -7.11 -3.13
C LYS A 2 -11.17 -5.86 -2.26
N THR A 3 -12.34 -5.75 -1.65
CA THR A 3 -12.77 -4.51 -0.98
C THR A 3 -12.06 -4.26 0.35
N ASP A 4 -11.56 -5.31 1.00
CA ASP A 4 -11.09 -5.23 2.37
C ASP A 4 -9.64 -4.71 2.45
N PHE A 5 -8.73 -5.23 1.60
CA PHE A 5 -7.34 -4.76 1.57
C PHE A 5 -7.23 -3.31 1.05
N LEU A 6 -8.02 -2.93 0.04
CA LEU A 6 -8.04 -1.55 -0.47
C LEU A 6 -8.50 -0.57 0.61
N LYS A 7 -9.46 -0.99 1.43
CA LYS A 7 -9.91 -0.21 2.58
C LYS A 7 -8.79 -0.09 3.62
N GLN A 8 -8.08 -1.17 3.94
CA GLN A 8 -6.95 -1.15 4.89
C GLN A 8 -5.82 -0.23 4.41
N ILE A 9 -5.43 -0.32 3.13
CA ILE A 9 -4.43 0.58 2.54
C ILE A 9 -4.90 2.03 2.61
N LYS A 10 -6.15 2.31 2.24
CA LYS A 10 -6.73 3.65 2.30
C LYS A 10 -6.73 4.20 3.72
N ASP A 11 -7.13 3.41 4.70
CA ASP A 11 -7.16 3.81 6.10
C ASP A 11 -5.74 4.03 6.65
N TYR A 12 -4.77 3.19 6.28
CA TYR A 12 -3.36 3.38 6.64
C TYR A 12 -2.78 4.71 6.14
N PHE A 13 -3.11 5.12 4.91
CA PHE A 13 -2.59 6.37 4.34
C PHE A 13 -3.36 7.64 4.77
N LYS A 14 -4.52 7.54 5.43
CA LYS A 14 -5.28 8.72 5.88
C LYS A 14 -4.47 9.62 6.83
N ASP A 15 -3.71 9.01 7.73
CA ASP A 15 -2.98 9.74 8.78
C ASP A 15 -1.53 10.06 8.37
N ARG A 16 -1.15 9.77 7.13
CA ARG A 16 0.19 9.99 6.58
C ARG A 16 0.31 11.37 5.94
N GLY A 17 0.49 12.38 6.79
CA GLY A 17 0.57 13.78 6.38
C GLY A 17 1.69 14.11 5.39
N GLU A 18 2.70 13.27 5.25
CA GLU A 18 3.79 13.36 4.28
C GLU A 18 3.41 12.90 2.86
N VAL A 19 2.34 12.13 2.72
CA VAL A 19 1.86 11.58 1.45
C VAL A 19 0.83 12.53 0.82
N SER A 20 0.99 12.80 -0.48
CA SER A 20 0.07 13.61 -1.26
C SER A 20 -0.96 12.76 -1.99
N ALA A 21 -0.55 11.63 -2.54
CA ALA A 21 -1.41 10.71 -3.26
C ALA A 21 -0.81 9.30 -3.27
N VAL A 22 -1.69 8.30 -3.44
CA VAL A 22 -1.32 6.89 -3.58
C VAL A 22 -2.05 6.33 -4.79
N TYR A 23 -1.32 5.63 -5.65
CA TYR A 23 -1.84 5.05 -6.89
C TYR A 23 -1.62 3.55 -6.88
N LEU A 24 -2.65 2.80 -7.28
CA LEU A 24 -2.48 1.40 -7.67
C LEU A 24 -1.88 1.36 -9.07
N PHE A 25 -0.94 0.45 -9.27
CA PHE A 25 -0.28 0.20 -10.54
C PHE A 25 -0.33 -1.29 -10.91
N GLY A 26 0.24 -1.61 -12.05
CA GLY A 26 0.44 -2.98 -12.49
C GLY A 26 -0.87 -3.72 -12.77
N SER A 27 -0.81 -5.04 -12.62
CA SER A 27 -1.91 -5.96 -12.98
C SER A 27 -3.22 -5.62 -12.26
N THR A 28 -3.15 -5.17 -11.00
CA THR A 28 -4.31 -4.79 -10.19
C THR A 28 -5.02 -3.56 -10.75
N ALA A 29 -4.27 -2.59 -11.30
CA ALA A 29 -4.85 -1.37 -11.86
C ALA A 29 -5.58 -1.63 -13.19
N ILE A 30 -5.15 -2.64 -13.95
CA ILE A 30 -5.74 -2.99 -15.25
C ILE A 30 -6.76 -4.14 -15.18
N GLY A 31 -7.01 -4.68 -13.98
CA GLY A 31 -7.98 -5.76 -13.77
C GLY A 31 -7.52 -7.13 -14.26
N SER A 32 -6.21 -7.31 -14.48
CA SER A 32 -5.59 -8.55 -14.96
C SER A 32 -4.85 -9.33 -13.87
N GLU A 33 -5.01 -8.93 -12.61
CA GLU A 33 -4.40 -9.58 -11.46
C GLU A 33 -4.99 -10.97 -11.22
N THR A 34 -4.14 -11.92 -10.84
CA THR A 34 -4.52 -13.28 -10.45
C THR A 34 -4.50 -13.42 -8.93
N ALA A 35 -4.96 -14.56 -8.42
CA ALA A 35 -4.89 -14.85 -6.98
C ALA A 35 -3.46 -14.88 -6.42
N SER A 36 -2.44 -14.97 -7.28
CA SER A 36 -1.02 -14.96 -6.91
C SER A 36 -0.30 -13.68 -7.33
N SER A 37 -1.01 -12.67 -7.85
CA SER A 37 -0.40 -11.41 -8.26
C SER A 37 -0.02 -10.56 -7.04
N ASP A 38 1.15 -9.95 -7.11
CA ASP A 38 1.55 -8.88 -6.20
C ASP A 38 0.75 -7.60 -6.47
N ILE A 39 0.73 -6.70 -5.48
CA ILE A 39 0.09 -5.38 -5.60
C ILE A 39 1.20 -4.32 -5.73
N ASP A 40 1.20 -3.63 -6.86
CA ASP A 40 2.10 -2.50 -7.10
C ASP A 40 1.47 -1.18 -6.63
N ILE A 41 2.19 -0.44 -5.79
CA ILE A 41 1.74 0.84 -5.25
C ILE A 41 2.79 1.93 -5.52
N ALA A 42 2.35 3.02 -6.13
CA ALA A 42 3.16 4.24 -6.26
C ALA A 42 2.70 5.29 -5.23
N ILE A 43 3.67 5.91 -4.56
CA ILE A 43 3.42 6.92 -3.51
C ILE A 43 4.01 8.25 -3.97
N LEU A 44 3.16 9.26 -4.04
CA LEU A 44 3.57 10.64 -4.30
C LEU A 44 3.68 11.39 -2.98
N LEU A 45 4.88 11.87 -2.64
CA LEU A 45 5.12 12.65 -1.43
C LEU A 45 4.76 14.13 -1.64
N LYS A 46 4.39 14.82 -0.56
CA LYS A 46 4.14 16.26 -0.61
C LYS A 46 5.42 17.02 -0.95
N ARG A 47 5.26 18.17 -1.59
CA ARG A 47 6.36 19.09 -1.91
C ARG A 47 7.12 19.47 -0.63
N GLY A 48 8.44 19.40 -0.67
CA GLY A 48 9.31 19.70 0.48
C GLY A 48 9.62 18.50 1.37
N VAL A 49 8.96 17.36 1.17
CA VAL A 49 9.40 16.07 1.74
C VAL A 49 10.54 15.55 0.87
N ASN A 50 11.69 15.25 1.48
CA ASN A 50 12.82 14.68 0.76
C ASN A 50 12.54 13.19 0.46
N PRO A 51 12.37 12.80 -0.82
CA PRO A 51 12.03 11.43 -1.20
C PRO A 51 13.20 10.46 -1.01
N TYR A 52 14.42 10.96 -0.84
CA TYR A 52 15.62 10.15 -0.61
C TYR A 52 15.91 9.93 0.87
N LYS A 53 15.03 10.38 1.78
CA LYS A 53 15.12 9.93 3.17
C LYS A 53 14.65 8.46 3.21
N PRO A 54 15.55 7.49 3.44
CA PRO A 54 15.22 6.08 3.30
C PRO A 54 14.19 5.62 4.34
N ASP A 55 14.11 6.34 5.46
CA ASP A 55 13.21 6.06 6.58
C ASP A 55 11.73 6.04 6.19
N ILE A 56 11.26 6.99 5.36
CA ILE A 56 9.86 7.06 4.95
C ILE A 56 9.50 5.85 4.07
N GLN A 57 10.33 5.57 3.06
CA GLN A 57 10.09 4.45 2.14
C GLN A 57 10.14 3.12 2.90
N LEU A 58 11.19 2.86 3.68
CA LEU A 58 11.37 1.61 4.41
C LEU A 58 10.28 1.41 5.46
N LYS A 59 9.88 2.47 6.17
CA LYS A 59 8.79 2.39 7.14
C LYS A 59 7.47 2.04 6.45
N ILE A 60 7.16 2.69 5.34
CA ILE A 60 5.91 2.40 4.62
C ILE A 60 5.90 0.98 4.06
N MET A 61 7.01 0.51 3.49
CA MET A 61 7.11 -0.86 2.98
C MET A 61 6.92 -1.89 4.09
N SER A 62 7.60 -1.72 5.22
CA SER A 62 7.47 -2.61 6.39
C SER A 62 6.05 -2.61 6.98
N ASP A 63 5.45 -1.43 7.16
CA ASP A 63 4.10 -1.31 7.70
C ASP A 63 3.05 -1.97 6.78
N LEU A 64 3.16 -1.77 5.46
CA LEU A 64 2.25 -2.39 4.49
C LEU A 64 2.43 -3.91 4.42
N GLU A 65 3.66 -4.41 4.49
CA GLU A 65 3.93 -5.85 4.53
C GLU A 65 3.22 -6.50 5.73
N LEU A 66 3.34 -5.91 6.92
CA LEU A 66 2.70 -6.40 8.14
C LEU A 66 1.17 -6.34 8.05
N LEU A 67 0.63 -5.20 7.58
CA LEU A 67 -0.81 -4.99 7.44
C LEU A 67 -1.44 -6.02 6.50
N LEU A 68 -0.83 -6.24 5.34
CA LEU A 68 -1.35 -7.15 4.33
C LEU A 68 -1.17 -8.62 4.74
N LYS A 69 -0.07 -8.98 5.41
CA LYS A 69 0.13 -10.33 5.97
C LYS A 69 -0.91 -10.66 7.05
N GLN A 70 -1.22 -9.74 7.97
CA GLN A 70 -2.26 -9.98 8.99
C GLN A 70 -3.63 -10.26 8.37
N SER A 71 -3.98 -9.54 7.29
CA SER A 71 -5.23 -9.80 6.56
C SER A 71 -5.31 -11.21 6.00
N LEU A 72 -4.18 -11.78 5.54
CA LEU A 72 -4.10 -13.13 4.99
C LEU A 72 -4.25 -14.22 6.06
N TYR A 73 -3.73 -13.99 7.27
CA TYR A 73 -3.87 -14.96 8.38
C TYR A 73 -5.30 -15.04 8.90
N LEU A 74 -6.02 -13.92 8.99
CA LEU A 74 -7.41 -13.89 9.47
C LEU A 74 -8.42 -14.52 8.49
N HIS A 75 -8.04 -14.69 7.22
CA HIS A 75 -8.90 -15.25 6.17
C HIS A 75 -8.58 -16.71 5.81
N ARG A 76 -7.60 -17.33 6.49
CA ARG A 76 -7.22 -18.74 6.32
C ARG A 76 -7.74 -19.66 7.45
N SER A 77 -8.50 -19.13 8.38
CA SER A 77 -9.15 -19.83 9.51
C SER A 77 -10.63 -20.06 9.27
#